data_AF-A0A0Q0RQL0-F1
#
_entry.id   AF-A0A0Q0RQL0-F1
#
_cell.length_a   1.000
_cell.length_b   1.000
_cell.length_c   1.000
_cell.angle_alpha   90.00
_cell.angle_beta   90.00
_cell.angle_gamma   90.00
#
_symmetry.space_group_name_H-M   'P 1'
#
loop_
_entity.id
_entity.type
_entity.pdbx_description
1 polymer ?
#
loop_
_entity_poly.entity_id
_entity_poly.type
_entity_poly.pdbx_seq_one_letter_code
_entity_poly.pdbx_strand_id
1 'polypeptide(L)'
;MDKFPTFHCLINQKDEGYDADIQLFFTREYELAMEVSRLIELDNDSIQYSRILKFIQSFENFLITGEKPDDFQFLKTLPSVKGWKDDYNIIQSRNRVSRLLFRAVLKTVEVMYYYEKMSKKDDYKHRFLPEYFEAFWIMRDVFYQRALDTYKK
;
A
#
# COMPACT_ATOMS: atom_id res chain seq x y z
N MET A 1 -34.11 -18.87 1.12
CA MET A 1 -32.92 -18.19 1.65
C MET A 1 -32.43 -17.27 0.56
N ASP A 2 -32.52 -15.96 0.78
CA ASP A 2 -31.99 -15.00 -0.18
C ASP A 2 -30.47 -15.11 -0.20
N LYS A 3 -29.90 -15.22 -1.40
CA LYS A 3 -28.45 -15.26 -1.56
C LYS A 3 -27.88 -13.90 -1.18
N PHE A 4 -26.78 -13.90 -0.42
CA PHE A 4 -26.07 -12.67 -0.07
C PHE A 4 -25.57 -11.97 -1.35
N PRO A 5 -25.57 -10.61 -1.42
CA PRO A 5 -25.06 -9.91 -2.59
C PRO A 5 -23.59 -10.23 -2.89
N THR A 6 -23.26 -10.26 -4.18
CA THR A 6 -21.90 -10.43 -4.72
C THR A 6 -21.46 -9.19 -5.50
N PHE A 7 -20.19 -9.12 -5.88
CA PHE A 7 -19.67 -8.14 -6.83
C PHE A 7 -19.00 -8.84 -8.01
N HIS A 8 -19.04 -8.22 -9.20
CA HIS A 8 -18.34 -8.74 -10.38
C HIS A 8 -16.86 -8.33 -10.33
N CYS A 9 -15.97 -9.32 -10.20
CA CYS A 9 -14.53 -9.09 -10.13
C CYS A 9 -13.92 -8.99 -11.52
N LEU A 10 -13.32 -7.85 -11.84
CA LEU A 10 -12.75 -7.57 -13.16
C LEU A 10 -11.46 -8.36 -13.46
N ILE A 11 -10.81 -8.92 -12.45
CA ILE A 11 -9.55 -9.66 -12.64
C ILE A 11 -9.81 -11.07 -13.18
N ASN A 12 -10.72 -11.81 -12.55
CA ASN A 12 -11.05 -13.20 -12.89
C ASN A 12 -12.34 -13.33 -13.71
N GLN A 13 -13.09 -12.23 -13.90
CA GLN A 13 -14.37 -12.17 -14.61
C GLN A 13 -15.47 -13.05 -13.98
N LYS A 14 -15.47 -13.17 -12.64
CA LYS A 14 -16.45 -13.94 -11.86
C LYS A 14 -17.11 -13.08 -10.79
N ASP A 15 -18.30 -13.50 -10.37
CA ASP A 15 -18.94 -12.95 -9.18
C ASP A 15 -18.29 -13.49 -7.90
N GLU A 16 -17.97 -12.59 -6.98
CA GLU A 16 -17.34 -12.88 -5.69
C GLU A 16 -18.14 -12.34 -4.51
N GLY A 17 -18.01 -12.99 -3.35
CA GLY A 17 -18.57 -12.50 -2.09
C GLY A 17 -17.76 -11.34 -1.52
N TYR A 18 -18.39 -10.46 -0.73
CA TYR A 18 -17.72 -9.33 -0.09
C TYR A 18 -16.71 -9.73 1.01
N ASP A 19 -16.64 -11.00 1.38
CA ASP A 19 -15.62 -11.59 2.25
C ASP A 19 -14.38 -12.09 1.48
N ALA A 20 -14.33 -11.93 0.16
CA ALA A 20 -13.21 -12.35 -0.66
C ALA A 20 -11.93 -11.55 -0.34
N ASP A 21 -10.79 -12.25 -0.25
CA ASP A 21 -9.49 -11.62 0.02
C ASP A 21 -9.12 -10.55 -1.03
N ILE A 22 -9.62 -10.64 -2.28
CA ILE A 22 -9.35 -9.62 -3.30
C ILE A 22 -10.05 -8.30 -3.00
N GLN A 23 -11.28 -8.34 -2.45
CA GLN A 23 -11.98 -7.15 -2.00
C GLN A 23 -11.24 -6.51 -0.82
N LEU A 24 -10.73 -7.34 0.09
CA LEU A 24 -9.92 -6.87 1.21
C LEU A 24 -8.59 -6.27 0.72
N PHE A 25 -7.93 -6.85 -0.28
CA PHE A 25 -6.73 -6.28 -0.90
C PHE A 25 -6.98 -4.84 -1.37
N PHE A 26 -7.97 -4.62 -2.25
CA PHE A 26 -8.26 -3.28 -2.78
C PHE A 26 -8.70 -2.31 -1.69
N THR A 27 -9.46 -2.78 -0.69
CA THR A 27 -9.84 -1.94 0.46
C THR A 27 -8.60 -1.44 1.22
N ARG A 28 -7.62 -2.31 1.48
CA ARG A 28 -6.38 -1.91 2.17
C ARG A 28 -5.48 -1.02 1.31
N GLU A 29 -5.48 -1.24 0.00
CA GLU A 29 -4.75 -0.42 -0.96
C GLU A 29 -5.34 1.00 -1.03
N TYR A 30 -6.66 1.16 -1.08
CA TYR A 30 -7.31 2.47 -0.97
C TYR A 30 -7.05 3.15 0.38
N GLU A 31 -7.03 2.40 1.47
CA GLU A 31 -6.66 2.95 2.78
C GLU A 31 -5.23 3.48 2.78
N LEU A 32 -4.27 2.76 2.18
CA LEU A 32 -2.91 3.24 1.98
C LEU A 32 -2.88 4.51 1.12
N ALA A 33 -3.57 4.51 -0.02
CA ALA A 33 -3.66 5.66 -0.93
C ALA A 33 -4.21 6.91 -0.22
N MET A 34 -5.22 6.74 0.65
CA MET A 34 -5.76 7.83 1.47
C MET A 34 -4.73 8.41 2.45
N GLU A 35 -3.93 7.57 3.11
CA GLU A 35 -2.87 8.08 4.00
C GLU A 35 -1.77 8.79 3.20
N VAL A 36 -1.38 8.28 2.04
CA VAL A 36 -0.41 8.93 1.14
C VAL A 36 -0.94 10.27 0.64
N SER A 37 -2.22 10.34 0.26
CA SER A 37 -2.87 11.59 -0.15
C SER A 37 -2.84 12.64 0.97
N ARG A 38 -3.12 12.26 2.22
CA ARG A 38 -3.00 13.17 3.37
C ARG A 38 -1.56 13.64 3.60
N LEU A 39 -0.55 12.82 3.30
CA LEU A 39 0.85 13.20 3.42
C LEU A 39 1.27 14.24 2.39
N ILE A 40 0.68 14.23 1.19
CA ILE A 40 0.91 15.28 0.17
C ILE A 40 0.56 16.67 0.72
N GLU A 41 -0.50 16.77 1.53
CA GLU A 41 -0.97 18.04 2.10
C GLU A 41 -0.19 18.47 3.36
N LEU A 42 0.35 17.51 4.11
CA LEU A 42 0.82 17.75 5.49
C LEU A 42 2.34 17.67 5.67
N ASP A 43 3.06 16.98 4.80
CA ASP A 43 4.52 16.84 4.90
C ASP A 43 5.24 17.56 3.73
N ASN A 44 6.47 17.97 3.99
CA ASN A 44 7.27 18.77 3.05
C ASN A 44 7.77 17.95 1.83
N ASP A 45 7.48 16.65 1.76
CA ASP A 45 7.92 15.76 0.68
C ASP A 45 6.80 15.39 -0.31
N SER A 46 5.91 16.35 -0.56
CA SER A 46 4.70 16.20 -1.38
C SER A 46 4.94 15.62 -2.78
N ILE A 47 6.09 15.92 -3.40
CA ILE A 47 6.48 15.39 -4.71
C ILE A 47 6.64 13.87 -4.64
N GLN A 48 7.31 13.34 -3.63
CA GLN A 48 7.54 11.90 -3.53
C GLN A 48 6.24 11.17 -3.18
N TYR A 49 5.41 11.73 -2.30
CA TYR A 49 4.08 11.15 -2.02
C TYR A 49 3.17 11.13 -3.24
N SER A 50 3.22 12.16 -4.09
CA SER A 50 2.47 12.19 -5.35
C SER A 50 2.91 11.07 -6.30
N ARG A 51 4.22 10.79 -6.36
CA ARG A 51 4.76 9.68 -7.17
C ARG A 51 4.37 8.32 -6.61
N ILE A 52 4.38 8.17 -5.27
CA ILE A 52 3.90 6.95 -4.61
C ILE A 52 2.42 6.71 -4.91
N LEU A 53 1.59 7.74 -4.75
CA LEU A 53 0.16 7.63 -5.03
C LEU A 53 -0.11 7.26 -6.50
N LYS A 54 0.62 7.88 -7.43
CA LYS A 54 0.52 7.56 -8.86
C LYS A 54 0.94 6.11 -9.14
N PHE A 55 2.01 5.63 -8.50
CA PHE A 55 2.42 4.23 -8.63
C PHE A 55 1.32 3.29 -8.13
N ILE A 56 0.76 3.54 -6.94
CA ILE A 56 -0.32 2.74 -6.35
C ILE A 56 -1.50 2.63 -7.33
N GLN A 57 -1.96 3.77 -7.87
CA GLN A 57 -3.02 3.81 -8.88
C GLN A 57 -2.66 3.06 -10.17
N SER A 58 -1.43 3.20 -10.67
CA SER A 58 -0.98 2.48 -11.86
C SER A 58 -0.91 0.96 -11.63
N PHE A 59 -0.60 0.56 -10.39
CA PHE A 59 -0.52 -0.83 -9.98
C PHE A 59 -1.92 -1.47 -9.85
N GLU A 60 -2.90 -0.75 -9.31
CA GLU A 60 -4.32 -1.14 -9.35
C GLU A 60 -4.76 -1.42 -10.79
N ASN A 61 -4.47 -0.50 -11.71
CA ASN A 61 -4.79 -0.67 -13.13
C ASN A 61 -4.12 -1.93 -13.70
N PHE A 62 -2.84 -2.18 -13.39
CA PHE A 62 -2.15 -3.40 -13.80
C PHE A 62 -2.86 -4.67 -13.30
N LEU A 63 -3.31 -4.70 -12.05
CA LEU A 63 -4.03 -5.86 -11.52
C LEU A 63 -5.33 -6.13 -12.29
N ILE A 64 -6.05 -5.07 -12.65
CA ILE A 64 -7.35 -5.13 -13.34
C ILE A 64 -7.18 -5.45 -14.83
N THR A 65 -6.37 -4.68 -15.54
CA THR A 65 -6.27 -4.72 -17.01
C THR A 65 -5.10 -5.55 -17.51
N GLY A 66 -4.02 -5.63 -16.72
CA GLY A 66 -2.75 -6.21 -17.12
C GLY A 66 -1.79 -5.26 -17.79
N GLU A 67 -2.15 -3.99 -17.92
CA GLU A 67 -1.26 -2.96 -18.44
C GLU A 67 -0.09 -2.75 -17.47
N LYS A 68 1.14 -2.64 -18.02
CA LYS A 68 2.34 -2.51 -17.20
C LYS A 68 2.24 -1.29 -16.25
N PRO A 69 2.50 -1.44 -14.94
CA PRO A 69 2.43 -0.32 -14.01
C PRO A 69 3.60 0.65 -14.20
N ASP A 70 3.48 1.85 -13.64
CA ASP A 70 4.57 2.82 -13.60
C ASP A 70 5.78 2.24 -12.86
N ASP A 71 6.98 2.69 -13.24
CA ASP A 71 8.21 2.22 -12.60
C ASP A 71 8.34 2.72 -11.16
N PHE A 72 8.74 1.82 -10.26
CA PHE A 72 8.96 2.10 -8.85
C PHE A 72 10.43 2.28 -8.47
N GLN A 73 11.38 2.30 -9.42
CA GLN A 73 12.81 2.50 -9.11
C GLN A 73 13.06 3.77 -8.28
N PHE A 74 12.21 4.79 -8.40
CA PHE A 74 12.33 6.00 -7.60
C PHE A 74 12.27 5.74 -6.10
N LEU A 75 11.51 4.74 -5.65
CA LEU A 75 11.45 4.35 -4.24
C LEU A 75 12.84 3.96 -3.71
N LYS A 76 13.67 3.32 -4.55
CA LYS A 76 15.03 2.89 -4.19
C LYS A 76 15.98 4.07 -3.99
N THR A 77 15.60 5.27 -4.43
CA THR A 77 16.37 6.51 -4.24
C THR A 77 16.02 7.24 -2.94
N LEU A 78 14.94 6.83 -2.26
CA LEU A 78 14.47 7.47 -1.03
C LEU A 78 15.19 6.90 0.20
N PRO A 79 15.44 7.71 1.24
CA PRO A 79 15.95 7.21 2.52
C PRO A 79 15.03 6.14 3.09
N SER A 80 15.62 5.02 3.55
CA SER A 80 14.88 3.90 4.12
C SER A 80 15.69 3.25 5.24
N VAL A 81 14.99 2.62 6.20
CA VAL A 81 15.62 1.80 7.23
C VAL A 81 14.89 0.48 7.36
N LYS A 82 15.68 -0.58 7.51
CA LYS A 82 15.16 -1.94 7.69
C LYS A 82 14.86 -2.18 9.16
N GLY A 83 13.66 -2.71 9.42
CA GLY A 83 13.24 -3.13 10.76
C GLY A 83 12.69 -2.01 11.63
N TRP A 84 11.96 -2.40 12.68
CA TRP A 84 11.18 -1.51 13.54
C TRP A 84 11.73 -1.56 14.97
N LYS A 85 11.90 -0.41 15.61
CA LYS A 85 12.57 -0.31 16.92
C LYS A 85 12.01 0.81 17.81
N ASP A 86 11.47 1.87 17.23
CA ASP A 86 11.00 3.08 17.94
C ASP A 86 9.48 3.32 17.77
N ASP A 87 8.73 2.26 17.46
CA ASP A 87 7.32 2.33 17.06
C ASP A 87 6.45 3.06 18.09
N TYR A 88 6.60 2.73 19.37
CA TYR A 88 5.82 3.37 20.44
C TYR A 88 6.19 4.85 20.62
N ASN A 89 7.45 5.24 20.38
CA ASN A 89 7.85 6.64 20.43
C ASN A 89 7.21 7.44 19.29
N ILE A 90 7.10 6.84 18.10
CA ILE A 90 6.38 7.44 16.97
C ILE A 90 4.89 7.56 17.28
N ILE A 91 4.25 6.49 17.80
CA ILE A 91 2.82 6.47 18.16
C ILE A 91 2.51 7.56 19.20
N GLN A 92 3.38 7.72 20.20
CA GLN A 92 3.22 8.70 21.28
C GLN A 92 3.69 10.12 20.90
N SER A 93 4.39 10.27 19.78
CA SER A 93 4.85 11.58 19.31
C SER A 93 3.66 12.51 19.14
N ARG A 94 3.85 13.80 19.46
CA ARG A 94 2.84 14.84 19.20
C ARG A 94 2.81 15.25 17.73
N ASN A 95 3.83 14.91 16.96
CA ASN A 95 3.93 15.23 15.54
C ASN A 95 2.89 14.43 14.73
N ARG A 96 1.90 15.14 14.16
CA ARG A 96 0.81 14.53 13.37
C ARG A 96 1.33 13.81 12.12
N VAL A 97 2.32 14.38 11.44
CA VAL A 97 2.92 13.81 10.22
C VAL A 97 3.60 12.49 10.54
N SER A 98 4.37 12.44 11.63
CA SER A 98 5.04 11.20 12.07
C SER A 98 4.05 10.05 12.33
N ARG A 99 2.95 10.33 13.05
CA ARG A 99 1.89 9.33 13.29
C ARG A 99 1.18 8.91 11.99
N LEU A 100 0.99 9.84 11.06
CA LEU A 100 0.38 9.55 9.76
C LEU A 100 1.28 8.65 8.90
N LEU A 101 2.59 8.92 8.88
CA LEU A 101 3.58 8.07 8.23
C LEU A 101 3.60 6.67 8.81
N PHE A 102 3.56 6.54 10.13
CA PHE A 102 3.49 5.22 10.77
C PHE A 102 2.18 4.49 10.46
N ARG A 103 1.05 5.21 10.32
CA ARG A 103 -0.18 4.60 9.81
C ARG A 103 -0.01 4.10 8.37
N ALA A 104 0.66 4.87 7.50
CA ALA A 104 0.98 4.42 6.14
C ALA A 104 1.84 3.14 6.16
N VAL A 105 2.84 3.04 7.06
CA VAL A 105 3.62 1.80 7.29
C VAL A 105 2.69 0.61 7.57
N LEU A 106 1.77 0.74 8.51
CA LEU A 106 0.85 -0.34 8.88
C LEU A 106 -0.07 -0.73 7.71
N LYS A 107 -0.58 0.27 6.97
CA LYS A 107 -1.40 0.03 5.77
C LYS A 107 -0.62 -0.66 4.65
N THR A 108 0.65 -0.30 4.46
CA THR A 108 1.51 -1.02 3.52
C THR A 108 1.70 -2.47 3.93
N VAL A 109 1.85 -2.79 5.22
CA VAL A 109 1.93 -4.17 5.70
C VAL A 109 0.63 -4.95 5.47
N GLU A 110 -0.52 -4.33 5.67
CA GLU A 110 -1.82 -4.96 5.35
C GLU A 110 -1.94 -5.25 3.85
N VAL A 111 -1.55 -4.32 2.99
CA VAL A 111 -1.48 -4.53 1.53
C VAL A 111 -0.56 -5.70 1.20
N MET A 112 0.66 -5.73 1.75
CA MET A 112 1.61 -6.84 1.54
C MET A 112 1.03 -8.19 1.97
N TYR A 113 0.34 -8.26 3.11
CA TYR A 113 -0.28 -9.49 3.59
C TYR A 113 -1.31 -10.03 2.59
N TYR A 114 -2.24 -9.19 2.13
CA TYR A 114 -3.24 -9.63 1.15
C TYR A 114 -2.61 -9.90 -0.22
N TYR A 115 -1.59 -9.13 -0.62
CA TYR A 115 -0.83 -9.38 -1.84
C TYR A 115 -0.26 -10.79 -1.85
N GLU A 116 0.41 -11.20 -0.76
CA GLU A 116 1.01 -12.53 -0.64
C GLU A 116 -0.05 -13.65 -0.61
N LYS A 117 -1.24 -13.40 -0.05
CA LYS A 117 -2.36 -14.33 -0.16
C LYS A 117 -2.83 -14.48 -1.61
N MET A 118 -2.98 -13.36 -2.32
CA MET A 118 -3.47 -13.36 -3.70
C MET A 118 -2.47 -14.00 -4.67
N SER A 119 -1.17 -13.85 -4.43
CA SER A 119 -0.12 -14.49 -5.25
C SER A 119 -0.14 -16.02 -5.20
N LYS A 120 -0.83 -16.60 -4.21
CA LYS A 120 -0.99 -18.06 -4.04
C LYS A 120 -2.29 -18.60 -4.62
N LYS A 121 -3.21 -17.73 -5.07
CA LYS A 121 -4.51 -18.15 -5.64
C LYS A 121 -4.42 -18.27 -7.16
N ASP A 122 -4.89 -19.38 -7.71
CA ASP A 122 -4.77 -19.68 -9.15
C ASP A 122 -5.36 -18.61 -10.06
N ASP A 123 -6.53 -18.07 -9.68
CA ASP A 123 -7.23 -17.04 -10.46
C ASP A 123 -6.49 -15.69 -10.50
N TYR A 124 -5.48 -15.44 -9.63
CA TYR A 124 -4.85 -14.12 -9.48
C TYR A 124 -3.32 -14.15 -9.51
N LYS A 125 -2.68 -15.30 -9.28
CA LYS A 125 -1.21 -15.40 -9.14
C LYS A 125 -0.40 -14.75 -10.26
N HIS A 126 -0.96 -14.68 -11.46
CA HIS A 126 -0.35 -14.07 -12.64
C HIS A 126 -0.33 -12.53 -12.60
N ARG A 127 -1.17 -11.90 -11.77
CA ARG A 127 -1.18 -10.45 -11.51
C ARG A 127 -0.38 -10.07 -10.27
N PHE A 128 -0.25 -10.98 -9.30
CA PHE A 128 0.44 -10.71 -8.03
C PHE A 128 1.89 -11.20 -8.05
N LEU A 129 2.72 -10.57 -8.89
CA LEU A 129 4.11 -10.97 -9.12
C LEU A 129 5.07 -10.52 -7.99
N PRO A 130 6.12 -11.29 -7.67
CA PRO A 130 7.08 -10.91 -6.62
C PRO A 130 7.80 -9.58 -6.85
N GLU A 131 7.99 -9.18 -8.11
CA GLU A 131 8.66 -7.93 -8.46
C GLU A 131 7.94 -6.69 -7.90
N TYR A 132 6.60 -6.65 -7.94
CA TYR A 132 5.84 -5.52 -7.41
C TYR A 132 5.64 -5.60 -5.89
N PHE A 133 5.79 -6.79 -5.30
CA PHE A 133 5.85 -6.92 -3.84
C PHE A 133 7.07 -6.16 -3.27
N GLU A 134 8.19 -6.12 -4.01
CA GLU A 134 9.38 -5.33 -3.63
C GLU A 134 9.03 -3.85 -3.46
N ALA A 135 8.17 -3.29 -4.32
CA ALA A 135 7.77 -1.89 -4.24
C ALA A 135 7.09 -1.56 -2.90
N PHE A 136 6.12 -2.37 -2.47
CA PHE A 136 5.45 -2.18 -1.18
C PHE A 136 6.40 -2.39 0.00
N TRP A 137 7.31 -3.36 -0.11
CA TRP A 137 8.35 -3.54 0.92
C TRP A 137 9.22 -2.27 1.05
N ILE A 138 9.69 -1.70 -0.05
CA ILE A 138 10.50 -0.47 0.00
C ILE A 138 9.67 0.70 0.53
N MET A 139 8.42 0.88 0.10
CA MET A 139 7.53 1.93 0.62
C MET A 139 7.39 1.89 2.13
N ARG A 140 7.20 0.69 2.70
CA ARG A 140 7.12 0.50 4.15
C ARG A 140 8.36 1.04 4.85
N ASP A 141 9.55 0.72 4.33
CA ASP A 141 10.82 1.12 4.93
C ASP A 141 11.09 2.63 4.75
N VAL A 142 10.63 3.22 3.63
CA VAL A 142 10.67 4.67 3.38
C VAL A 142 9.75 5.43 4.33
N PHE A 143 8.49 5.02 4.47
CA PHE A 143 7.55 5.66 5.39
C PHE A 143 8.04 5.57 6.84
N TYR A 144 8.60 4.43 7.23
CA TYR A 144 9.13 4.24 8.57
C TYR A 144 10.36 5.14 8.82
N GLN A 145 11.31 5.22 7.88
CA GLN A 145 12.43 6.15 7.99
C GLN A 145 11.95 7.60 8.13
N ARG A 146 10.99 8.01 7.31
CA ARG A 146 10.45 9.37 7.37
C ARG A 146 9.70 9.64 8.68
N ALA A 147 9.02 8.63 9.24
CA ALA A 147 8.40 8.72 10.54
C ALA A 147 9.45 8.96 11.64
N LEU A 148 10.61 8.29 11.55
CA LEU A 148 11.75 8.49 12.45
C LEU A 148 12.36 9.90 12.33
N ASP A 149 12.46 10.43 11.11
CA ASP A 149 13.02 11.76 10.86
C ASP A 149 12.10 12.89 11.35
N THR A 150 10.82 12.60 11.51
CA THR A 150 9.79 13.59 11.86
C THR A 150 9.34 13.50 13.31
N TYR A 151 9.41 12.34 14.00
CA TYR A 151 8.84 12.23 15.35
C TYR A 151 9.53 13.09 16.41
N LYS A 152 10.80 13.42 16.19
CA LYS A 152 11.63 14.26 17.08
C LYS A 152 11.47 15.75 16.84
N LYS A 153 10.80 16.15 15.77
CA LYS A 153 10.53 17.55 15.40
C LYS A 153 9.18 17.99 15.94
#